data_AF-A0A372ZRH2-F1
#
_entry.id   AF-A0A372ZRH2-F1
#
_cell.length_a   1.000
_cell.length_b   1.000
_cell.length_c   1.000
_cell.angle_alpha   90.00
_cell.angle_beta   90.00
_cell.angle_gamma   90.00
#
_symmetry.space_group_name_H-M   'P 1'
#
loop_
_entity.id
_entity.type
_entity.pdbx_description
1 polymer ?
#
loop_
_entity_poly.entity_id
_entity_poly.type
_entity_poly.pdbx_seq_one_letter_code
_entity_poly.pdbx_strand_id
1 'polypeptide(L)'
;MTDAPTDGPADAPAEAPAGGHRPLEIPPGVEDVDLEQAFGRLLFRASLLGSKLTEQKQEARAEQRELLGILVEVDDALAALGLDRELVALGRGAGLEATRRRLLGQLAKAKVRPMRLEGMTADPDLTEIVGTEARSGVAPETVVRTVVTGFFWGDEVLRRAQVVVAAPESEPYPDPYPEPAVTEPEASGAAGATEAAETVEAFETTEATEAVEPETPETPEADDAPEAATPVTRAQPKAAPPRARRRAKAVAEQARQMKRKK
;
A
#
# COMPACT_ATOMS: atom_id res chain seq x y z
N MET A 1 70.18 84.73 -8.51
CA MET A 1 70.03 83.53 -9.35
C MET A 1 69.11 82.59 -8.58
N THR A 2 67.81 82.67 -8.91
CA THR A 2 67.05 81.67 -9.71
C THR A 2 66.69 80.45 -8.88
N ASP A 3 65.50 79.88 -8.91
CA ASP A 3 64.14 80.20 -9.37
C ASP A 3 63.36 78.97 -8.91
N ALA A 4 62.21 79.15 -8.24
CA ALA A 4 60.95 78.37 -8.24
C ALA A 4 60.94 76.80 -8.33
N PRO A 5 59.79 76.11 -8.29
CA PRO A 5 58.45 76.43 -7.76
C PRO A 5 57.82 75.32 -6.86
N THR A 6 56.67 75.73 -6.33
CA THR A 6 55.50 75.07 -5.71
C THR A 6 54.80 73.97 -6.55
N ASP A 7 53.84 73.29 -5.90
CA ASP A 7 52.77 72.37 -6.36
C ASP A 7 53.09 70.86 -6.30
N GLY A 8 52.27 69.99 -5.72
CA GLY A 8 50.94 70.12 -5.11
C GLY A 8 50.55 68.79 -4.40
N PRO A 9 49.43 68.75 -3.65
CA PRO A 9 48.96 67.54 -2.97
C PRO A 9 48.06 66.74 -3.93
N ALA A 10 48.51 65.56 -4.34
CA ALA A 10 47.68 64.65 -5.14
C ALA A 10 47.90 63.20 -4.71
N ASP A 11 46.77 62.53 -4.50
CA ASP A 11 46.55 61.10 -4.38
C ASP A 11 47.20 60.36 -3.21
N ALA A 12 46.41 60.29 -2.14
CA ALA A 12 46.31 59.08 -1.35
C ALA A 12 46.07 57.88 -2.30
N PRO A 13 46.97 56.88 -2.36
CA PRO A 13 46.61 55.62 -2.99
C PRO A 13 45.49 55.00 -2.15
N ALA A 14 44.39 54.71 -2.83
CA ALA A 14 43.26 53.95 -2.35
C ALA A 14 43.70 52.86 -1.38
N GLU A 15 43.10 52.85 -0.18
CA GLU A 15 43.19 51.74 0.77
C GLU A 15 42.99 50.43 0.02
N ALA A 16 44.09 49.71 -0.19
CA ALA A 16 44.05 48.32 -0.56
C ALA A 16 43.29 47.59 0.55
N PRO A 17 42.31 46.73 0.24
CA PRO A 17 41.69 45.93 1.28
C PRO A 17 42.81 45.15 1.97
N ALA A 18 42.88 45.29 3.29
CA ALA A 18 43.71 44.50 4.18
C ALA A 18 43.28 43.02 4.07
N GLY A 19 43.70 42.37 2.99
CA GLY A 19 43.44 40.99 2.68
C GLY A 19 44.47 40.13 3.39
N GLY A 20 44.22 39.82 4.66
CA GLY A 20 44.94 38.80 5.43
C GLY A 20 44.69 37.38 4.93
N HIS A 21 44.61 37.17 3.62
CA HIS A 21 44.52 35.84 3.02
C HIS A 21 45.94 35.32 2.87
N ARG A 22 46.39 34.54 3.85
CA ARG A 22 47.60 33.72 3.72
C ARG A 22 47.36 32.78 2.53
N PRO A 23 48.12 32.88 1.43
CA PRO A 23 47.93 32.00 0.28
C PRO A 23 48.04 30.56 0.77
N LEU A 24 47.02 29.75 0.48
CA LEU A 24 47.06 28.32 0.79
C LEU A 24 48.20 27.73 -0.03
N GLU A 25 49.21 27.17 0.65
CA GLU A 25 50.32 26.47 -0.02
C GLU A 25 49.76 25.26 -0.76
N ILE A 26 49.76 25.34 -2.09
CA ILE A 26 49.33 24.25 -2.95
C ILE A 26 50.46 23.21 -2.96
N PRO A 27 50.19 21.93 -2.66
CA PRO A 27 51.20 20.89 -2.72
C PRO A 27 51.80 20.78 -4.13
N PRO A 28 53.12 20.59 -4.27
CA PRO A 28 53.75 20.46 -5.59
C PRO A 28 53.20 19.22 -6.31
N GLY A 29 52.78 19.39 -7.57
CA GLY A 29 52.18 18.34 -8.41
C GLY A 29 50.66 18.46 -8.63
N VAL A 30 49.98 19.46 -8.05
CA VAL A 30 48.55 19.73 -8.25
C VAL A 30 48.31 20.83 -9.31
N GLU A 31 49.33 21.61 -9.63
CA GLU A 31 49.25 22.75 -10.55
C GLU A 31 48.93 22.34 -12.00
N ASP A 32 49.32 21.13 -12.41
CA ASP A 32 49.14 20.62 -13.78
C ASP A 32 47.89 19.74 -13.96
N VAL A 33 47.12 19.50 -12.89
CA VAL A 33 45.91 18.67 -12.97
C VAL A 33 44.75 19.54 -13.44
N ASP A 34 44.11 19.15 -14.55
CA ASP A 34 42.83 19.72 -14.96
C ASP A 34 41.75 19.34 -13.93
N LEU A 35 41.59 20.22 -12.94
CA LEU A 35 40.65 20.06 -11.84
C LEU A 35 39.22 19.95 -12.37
N GLU A 36 38.87 20.72 -13.41
CA GLU A 36 37.53 20.70 -13.99
C GLU A 36 37.21 19.30 -14.54
N GLN A 37 38.13 18.72 -15.29
CA GLN A 37 37.96 17.36 -15.80
C GLN A 37 37.95 16.31 -14.67
N ALA A 38 38.80 16.44 -13.65
CA ALA A 38 38.86 15.50 -12.53
C ALA A 38 37.57 15.55 -11.67
N PHE A 39 37.09 16.75 -11.36
CA PHE A 39 35.82 16.95 -10.66
C PHE A 39 34.64 16.47 -11.50
N GLY A 40 34.61 16.76 -12.81
CA GLY A 40 33.57 16.26 -13.72
C GLY A 40 33.50 14.73 -13.73
N ARG A 41 34.64 14.05 -13.81
CA ARG A 41 34.72 12.58 -13.71
C ARG A 41 34.23 12.05 -12.36
N LEU A 42 34.56 12.74 -11.27
CA LEU A 42 34.14 12.33 -9.92
C LEU A 42 32.63 12.49 -9.74
N LEU A 43 32.06 13.63 -10.14
CA LEU A 43 30.62 13.89 -10.07
C LEU A 43 29.83 12.90 -10.91
N PHE A 44 30.31 12.59 -12.13
CA PHE A 44 29.71 11.58 -12.98
C PHE A 44 29.75 10.17 -12.34
N ARG A 45 30.88 9.76 -11.75
CA ARG A 45 30.97 8.49 -11.04
C ARG A 45 30.03 8.45 -9.83
N ALA A 46 29.94 9.56 -9.08
CA ALA A 46 29.06 9.67 -7.93
C ALA A 46 27.58 9.59 -8.34
N SER A 47 27.16 10.25 -9.43
CA SER A 47 25.79 10.16 -9.92
C SER A 47 25.45 8.76 -10.44
N LEU A 48 26.38 8.10 -11.14
CA LEU A 48 26.21 6.72 -11.61
C LEU A 48 26.08 5.74 -10.45
N LEU A 49 26.93 5.87 -9.42
CA LEU A 49 26.85 5.04 -8.21
C LEU A 49 25.56 5.31 -7.43
N GLY A 50 25.14 6.57 -7.34
CA GLY A 50 23.86 6.97 -6.74
C GLY A 50 22.69 6.31 -7.45
N SER A 51 22.64 6.41 -8.78
CA SER A 51 21.62 5.79 -9.62
C SER A 51 21.57 4.26 -9.46
N LYS A 52 22.73 3.59 -9.50
CA LYS A 52 22.81 2.13 -9.27
C LYS A 52 22.33 1.71 -7.89
N LEU A 53 22.64 2.49 -6.86
CA LEU A 53 22.18 2.21 -5.49
C LEU A 53 20.64 2.35 -5.41
N THR A 54 20.08 3.39 -6.03
CA THR A 54 18.62 3.57 -6.06
C THR A 54 17.93 2.45 -6.82
N GLU A 55 18.48 2.02 -7.96
CA GLU A 55 17.98 0.89 -8.76
C GLU A 55 18.00 -0.41 -7.94
N GLN A 56 19.13 -0.75 -7.30
CA GLN A 56 19.24 -1.93 -6.43
C GLN A 56 18.26 -1.89 -5.25
N LYS A 57 18.04 -0.72 -4.65
CA LYS A 57 17.05 -0.57 -3.58
C LYS A 57 15.63 -0.78 -4.08
N GLN A 58 15.32 -0.30 -5.29
CA GLN A 58 14.01 -0.49 -5.90
C GLN A 58 13.79 -1.96 -6.27
N GLU A 59 14.80 -2.63 -6.84
CA GLU A 59 14.78 -4.06 -7.15
C GLU A 59 14.55 -4.90 -5.89
N ALA A 60 15.35 -4.67 -4.84
CA ALA A 60 15.17 -5.37 -3.56
C ALA A 60 13.80 -5.09 -2.91
N ARG A 61 13.25 -3.87 -3.08
CA ARG A 61 11.90 -3.53 -2.60
C ARG A 61 10.83 -4.25 -3.41
N ALA A 62 11.00 -4.38 -4.72
CA ALA A 62 10.08 -5.09 -5.61
C ALA A 62 10.08 -6.60 -5.32
N GLU A 63 11.25 -7.21 -5.16
CA GLU A 63 11.38 -8.62 -4.73
C GLU A 63 10.71 -8.85 -3.37
N GLN A 64 10.93 -7.94 -2.42
CA GLN A 64 10.28 -8.02 -1.11
C GLN A 64 8.75 -7.92 -1.24
N ARG A 65 8.24 -7.04 -2.11
CA ARG A 65 6.82 -6.91 -2.39
C ARG A 65 6.23 -8.21 -2.94
N GLU A 66 6.92 -8.84 -3.88
CA GLU A 66 6.51 -10.13 -4.47
C GLU A 66 6.41 -11.22 -3.40
N LEU A 67 7.44 -11.36 -2.55
CA LEU A 67 7.45 -12.32 -1.45
C LEU A 67 6.32 -12.08 -0.44
N LEU A 68 6.03 -10.82 -0.14
CA LEU A 68 4.90 -10.45 0.73
C LEU A 68 3.55 -10.77 0.08
N GLY A 69 3.43 -10.59 -1.24
CA GLY A 69 2.26 -10.97 -2.02
C GLY A 69 1.94 -12.46 -1.89
N ILE A 70 2.93 -13.32 -2.12
CA ILE A 70 2.79 -14.78 -1.94
C ILE A 70 2.37 -15.13 -0.51
N LEU A 71 2.93 -14.45 0.49
CA LEU A 71 2.60 -14.72 1.89
C LEU A 71 1.16 -14.32 2.25
N VAL A 72 0.62 -13.29 1.61
CA VAL A 72 -0.80 -12.90 1.73
C VAL A 72 -1.72 -13.96 1.13
N GLU A 73 -1.36 -14.55 -0.01
CA GLU A 73 -2.13 -15.67 -0.60
C GLU A 73 -2.19 -16.89 0.35
N VAL A 74 -1.13 -17.13 1.13
CA VAL A 74 -1.14 -18.16 2.18
C VAL A 74 -2.09 -17.80 3.32
N ASP A 75 -2.24 -16.52 3.69
CA ASP A 75 -3.26 -16.12 4.68
C ASP A 75 -4.68 -16.42 4.17
N ASP A 76 -4.95 -16.14 2.90
CA ASP A 76 -6.26 -16.45 2.29
C ASP A 76 -6.53 -17.95 2.28
N ALA A 77 -5.54 -18.76 1.92
CA ALA A 77 -5.66 -20.22 1.98
C ALA A 77 -5.91 -20.70 3.42
N LEU A 78 -5.22 -20.14 4.41
CA LEU A 78 -5.46 -20.45 5.82
C LEU A 78 -6.85 -19.98 6.29
N ALA A 79 -7.33 -18.84 5.80
CA ALA A 79 -8.65 -18.34 6.10
C ALA A 79 -9.74 -19.25 5.52
N ALA A 80 -9.58 -19.70 4.27
CA ALA A 80 -10.48 -20.64 3.62
C ALA A 80 -10.53 -22.00 4.37
N LEU A 81 -9.37 -22.52 4.76
CA LEU A 81 -9.28 -23.76 5.55
C LEU A 81 -9.88 -23.63 6.96
N GLY A 82 -9.85 -22.41 7.54
CA GLY A 82 -10.49 -22.14 8.83
C GLY A 82 -12.02 -22.17 8.76
N LEU A 83 -12.61 -21.91 7.60
CA LEU A 83 -14.06 -21.96 7.36
C LEU A 83 -14.56 -23.35 6.96
N ASP A 84 -13.65 -24.30 6.70
CA ASP A 84 -14.00 -25.66 6.34
C ASP A 84 -14.66 -26.39 7.53
N ARG A 85 -15.92 -26.76 7.35
CA ARG A 85 -16.76 -27.40 8.36
C ARG A 85 -16.17 -28.72 8.85
N GLU A 86 -15.49 -29.48 8.00
CA GLU A 86 -14.91 -30.77 8.39
C GLU A 86 -13.73 -30.58 9.34
N LEU A 87 -12.84 -29.64 9.02
CA LEU A 87 -11.68 -29.32 9.85
C LEU A 87 -12.09 -28.69 11.19
N VAL A 88 -13.13 -27.86 11.17
CA VAL A 88 -13.72 -27.29 12.39
C VAL A 88 -14.36 -28.39 13.25
N ALA A 89 -15.13 -29.31 12.65
CA ALA A 89 -15.75 -30.43 13.38
C ALA A 89 -14.71 -31.37 14.01
N LEU A 90 -13.54 -31.51 13.38
CA LEU A 90 -12.39 -32.27 13.92
C LEU A 90 -11.59 -31.52 14.99
N GLY A 91 -12.02 -30.31 15.40
CA GLY A 91 -11.34 -29.48 16.39
C GLY A 91 -10.02 -28.87 15.92
N ARG A 92 -9.74 -28.90 14.60
CA ARG A 92 -8.49 -28.37 14.03
C ARG A 92 -8.59 -26.88 13.67
N GLY A 93 -9.79 -26.32 13.62
CA GLY A 93 -10.04 -24.90 13.33
C GLY A 93 -9.23 -23.96 14.24
N ALA A 94 -9.22 -24.21 15.55
CA ALA A 94 -8.48 -23.38 16.52
C ALA A 94 -6.96 -23.35 16.26
N GLY A 95 -6.37 -24.46 15.80
CA GLY A 95 -4.95 -24.53 15.45
C GLY A 95 -4.62 -23.73 14.18
N LEU A 96 -5.52 -23.77 13.20
CA LEU A 96 -5.41 -22.97 11.97
C LEU A 96 -5.55 -21.48 12.26
N GLU A 97 -6.53 -21.09 13.07
CA GLU A 97 -6.71 -19.71 13.52
C GLU A 97 -5.50 -19.18 14.30
N ALA A 98 -4.93 -20.00 15.20
CA ALA A 98 -3.72 -19.63 15.93
C ALA A 98 -2.52 -19.41 14.98
N THR A 99 -2.40 -20.27 13.97
CA THR A 99 -1.35 -20.16 12.93
C THR A 99 -1.55 -18.89 12.11
N ARG A 100 -2.79 -18.63 11.67
CA ARG A 100 -3.17 -17.42 10.94
C ARG A 100 -2.89 -16.15 11.75
N ARG A 101 -3.28 -16.11 13.01
CA ARG A 101 -2.98 -14.97 13.91
C ARG A 101 -1.47 -14.75 14.06
N ARG A 102 -0.68 -15.82 14.16
CA ARG A 102 0.79 -15.71 14.20
C ARG A 102 1.35 -15.16 12.90
N LEU A 103 0.84 -15.61 11.75
CA LEU A 103 1.22 -15.11 10.43
C LEU A 103 0.92 -13.61 10.30
N LEU A 104 -0.31 -13.19 10.59
CA LEU A 104 -0.71 -11.78 10.60
C LEU A 104 0.14 -10.95 11.57
N GLY A 105 0.50 -11.52 12.73
CA GLY A 105 1.42 -10.88 13.68
C GLY A 105 2.84 -10.66 13.13
N GLN A 106 3.35 -11.52 12.24
CA GLN A 106 4.63 -11.29 11.57
C GLN A 106 4.50 -10.30 10.41
N LEU A 107 3.42 -10.40 9.63
CA LEU A 107 3.09 -9.44 8.57
C LEU A 107 2.97 -8.01 9.12
N ALA A 108 2.32 -7.84 10.28
CA ALA A 108 2.21 -6.55 10.96
C ALA A 108 3.58 -5.94 11.31
N LYS A 109 4.58 -6.75 11.71
CA LYS A 109 5.95 -6.28 11.96
C LYS A 109 6.65 -5.83 10.68
N ALA A 110 6.33 -6.46 9.55
CA ALA A 110 6.76 -6.04 8.22
C ALA A 110 5.98 -4.83 7.68
N LYS A 111 5.12 -4.20 8.51
CA LYS A 111 4.21 -3.10 8.17
C LYS A 111 3.13 -3.47 7.17
N VAL A 112 2.78 -4.76 7.07
CA VAL A 112 1.65 -5.22 6.26
C VAL A 112 0.38 -5.24 7.12
N ARG A 113 -0.68 -4.57 6.67
CA ARG A 113 -1.94 -4.44 7.40
C ARG A 113 -3.14 -4.75 6.50
N PRO A 114 -4.16 -5.47 7.00
CA PRO A 114 -5.38 -5.71 6.25
C PRO A 114 -6.19 -4.42 6.10
N MET A 115 -6.85 -4.26 4.95
CA MET A 115 -7.80 -3.19 4.68
C MET A 115 -9.18 -3.57 5.20
N ARG A 116 -9.86 -2.63 5.87
CA ARG A 116 -11.27 -2.77 6.25
C ARG A 116 -12.05 -1.67 5.56
N LEU A 117 -12.82 -2.06 4.55
CA LEU A 117 -13.52 -1.15 3.64
C LEU A 117 -15.04 -1.31 3.70
N GLU A 118 -15.55 -2.17 4.59
CA GLU A 118 -16.98 -2.41 4.75
C GLU A 118 -17.70 -1.12 5.17
N GLY A 119 -18.78 -0.79 4.46
CA GLY A 119 -19.56 0.42 4.70
C GLY A 119 -18.93 1.73 4.18
N MET A 120 -17.77 1.67 3.52
CA MET A 120 -17.17 2.83 2.85
C MET A 120 -17.56 2.88 1.37
N THR A 121 -17.46 4.06 0.77
CA THR A 121 -17.57 4.23 -0.69
C THR A 121 -16.44 3.49 -1.38
N ALA A 122 -16.74 2.79 -2.48
CA ALA A 122 -15.75 2.01 -3.21
C ALA A 122 -14.81 2.92 -4.01
N ASP A 123 -13.62 3.18 -3.48
CA ASP A 123 -12.56 3.89 -4.21
C ASP A 123 -11.87 2.94 -5.21
N PRO A 124 -11.78 3.29 -6.50
CA PRO A 124 -11.17 2.41 -7.52
C PRO A 124 -9.66 2.23 -7.28
N ASP A 125 -8.96 3.13 -6.61
CA ASP A 125 -7.53 2.96 -6.34
C ASP A 125 -7.25 1.88 -5.28
N LEU A 126 -8.19 1.66 -4.37
CA LEU A 126 -8.07 0.74 -3.23
C LEU A 126 -8.83 -0.57 -3.45
N THR A 127 -9.89 -0.53 -4.25
CA THR A 127 -10.88 -1.61 -4.37
C THR A 127 -11.06 -2.05 -5.80
N GLU A 128 -11.29 -3.35 -5.99
CA GLU A 128 -11.69 -3.98 -7.25
C GLU A 128 -13.11 -4.51 -7.07
N ILE A 129 -14.05 -4.00 -7.87
CA ILE A 129 -15.47 -4.37 -7.79
C ILE A 129 -15.65 -5.67 -8.57
N VAL A 130 -15.95 -6.77 -7.86
CA VAL A 130 -16.14 -8.10 -8.47
C VAL A 130 -17.62 -8.42 -8.65
N GLY A 131 -18.51 -7.72 -7.95
CA GLY A 131 -19.95 -7.90 -8.12
C GLY A 131 -20.77 -6.76 -7.51
N THR A 132 -22.07 -6.81 -7.79
CA THR A 132 -23.05 -5.90 -7.23
C THR A 132 -24.12 -6.70 -6.49
N GLU A 133 -24.61 -6.16 -5.38
CA GLU A 133 -25.70 -6.74 -4.58
C GLU A 133 -26.78 -5.68 -4.39
N ALA A 134 -28.03 -6.01 -4.76
CA ALA A 134 -29.15 -5.12 -4.53
C ALA A 134 -29.42 -5.04 -3.03
N ARG A 135 -29.24 -3.86 -2.44
CA ARG A 135 -29.46 -3.63 -1.01
C ARG A 135 -30.21 -2.34 -0.79
N SER A 136 -31.43 -2.46 -0.29
CA SER A 136 -32.22 -1.30 0.13
C SER A 136 -31.58 -0.62 1.35
N GLY A 137 -31.57 0.71 1.36
CA GLY A 137 -31.09 1.51 2.50
C GLY A 137 -29.58 1.79 2.56
N VAL A 138 -28.78 1.36 1.57
CA VAL A 138 -27.36 1.72 1.48
C VAL A 138 -27.14 2.57 0.22
N ALA A 139 -26.30 3.60 0.33
CA ALA A 139 -25.97 4.44 -0.83
C ALA A 139 -25.36 3.60 -1.97
N PRO A 140 -25.67 3.93 -3.24
CA PRO A 140 -25.03 3.28 -4.39
C PRO A 140 -23.50 3.32 -4.25
N GLU A 141 -22.82 2.29 -4.78
CA GLU A 141 -21.36 2.19 -4.78
C GLU A 141 -20.71 2.07 -3.38
N THR A 142 -21.50 1.77 -2.34
CA THR A 142 -20.98 1.44 -1.01
C THR A 142 -20.59 -0.02 -0.93
N VAL A 143 -19.46 -0.33 -0.30
CA VAL A 143 -18.99 -1.70 -0.08
C VAL A 143 -19.92 -2.44 0.89
N VAL A 144 -20.62 -3.44 0.39
CA VAL A 144 -21.55 -4.31 1.16
C VAL A 144 -20.78 -5.40 1.88
N ARG A 145 -19.88 -6.08 1.16
CA ARG A 145 -19.04 -7.15 1.71
C ARG A 145 -17.72 -7.24 0.98
N THR A 146 -16.70 -7.69 1.72
CA THR A 146 -15.37 -7.97 1.17
C THR A 146 -15.24 -9.46 0.86
N VAL A 147 -15.03 -9.80 -0.41
CA VAL A 147 -14.79 -11.20 -0.84
C VAL A 147 -13.35 -11.59 -0.55
N VAL A 148 -12.42 -10.70 -0.89
CA VAL A 148 -11.00 -10.89 -0.61
C VAL A 148 -10.46 -9.65 0.08
N THR A 149 -9.81 -9.87 1.22
CA THR A 149 -9.25 -8.78 2.04
C THR A 149 -8.07 -8.14 1.31
N GLY A 150 -8.11 -6.82 1.12
CA GLY A 150 -6.98 -6.06 0.61
C GLY A 150 -5.89 -5.89 1.67
N PHE A 151 -4.65 -5.58 1.26
CA PHE A 151 -3.55 -5.34 2.18
C PHE A 151 -2.73 -4.09 1.80
N PHE A 152 -2.37 -3.31 2.81
CA PHE A 152 -1.40 -2.22 2.72
C PHE A 152 -0.02 -2.72 3.14
N TRP A 153 1.04 -2.20 2.51
CA TRP A 153 2.43 -2.36 2.92
C TRP A 153 3.05 -0.99 3.19
N GLY A 154 3.10 -0.60 4.46
CA GLY A 154 3.39 0.79 4.82
C GLY A 154 2.30 1.71 4.29
N ASP A 155 2.68 2.60 3.37
CA ASP A 155 1.77 3.58 2.75
C ASP A 155 1.38 3.18 1.31
N GLU A 156 1.85 2.03 0.83
CA GLU A 156 1.57 1.51 -0.51
C GLU A 156 0.50 0.41 -0.46
N VAL A 157 -0.34 0.32 -1.49
CA VAL A 157 -1.26 -0.81 -1.67
C VAL A 157 -0.48 -2.03 -2.13
N LEU A 158 -0.47 -3.10 -1.35
CA LEU A 158 0.14 -4.38 -1.73
C LEU A 158 -0.79 -5.16 -2.66
N ARG A 159 -2.07 -5.23 -2.28
CA ARG A 159 -3.14 -5.88 -3.04
C ARG A 159 -4.45 -5.13 -2.80
N ARG A 160 -5.17 -4.82 -3.88
CA ARG A 160 -6.50 -4.20 -3.82
C ARG A 160 -7.50 -5.18 -3.21
N ALA A 161 -8.46 -4.66 -2.45
CA ALA A 161 -9.53 -5.49 -1.89
C ALA A 161 -10.55 -5.82 -2.97
N GLN A 162 -11.04 -7.06 -2.99
CA GLN A 162 -12.14 -7.43 -3.88
C GLN A 162 -13.45 -7.32 -3.13
N VAL A 163 -14.33 -6.47 -3.63
CA VAL A 163 -15.54 -6.05 -2.93
C VAL A 163 -16.78 -6.25 -3.78
N VAL A 164 -17.90 -6.45 -3.10
CA VAL A 164 -19.24 -6.38 -3.67
C VAL A 164 -19.87 -5.07 -3.22
N VAL A 165 -20.34 -4.28 -4.17
CA VAL A 165 -20.94 -2.96 -3.89
C VAL A 165 -22.46 -3.00 -3.96
N ALA A 166 -23.11 -2.07 -3.27
CA ALA A 166 -24.55 -1.89 -3.33
C ALA A 166 -24.94 -1.36 -4.72
N ALA A 167 -25.82 -2.10 -5.41
CA ALA A 167 -26.55 -1.56 -6.55
C ALA A 167 -27.86 -0.94 -6.05
N PRO A 168 -28.30 0.18 -6.66
CA PRO A 168 -29.68 0.62 -6.49
C PRO A 168 -30.58 -0.53 -6.96
N GLU A 169 -31.66 -0.77 -6.20
CA GLU A 169 -32.71 -1.69 -6.62
C GLU A 169 -33.24 -1.17 -7.95
N SER A 170 -32.86 -1.83 -9.06
CA SER A 170 -33.26 -1.39 -10.38
C SER A 170 -34.77 -1.51 -10.44
N GLU A 171 -35.48 -0.39 -10.56
CA GLU A 171 -36.88 -0.42 -10.99
C GLU A 171 -36.96 -1.27 -12.25
N PRO A 172 -37.93 -2.21 -12.34
CA PRO A 172 -38.08 -3.06 -13.51
C PRO A 172 -38.20 -2.16 -14.73
N TYR A 173 -37.28 -2.33 -15.66
CA TYR A 173 -37.26 -1.63 -16.92
C TYR A 173 -38.66 -1.75 -17.55
N PRO A 174 -39.44 -0.66 -17.70
CA PRO A 174 -40.70 -0.77 -18.40
C PRO A 174 -40.37 -1.17 -19.83
N ASP A 175 -40.89 -2.31 -20.28
CA ASP A 175 -40.80 -2.77 -21.67
C ASP A 175 -41.01 -1.57 -22.62
N PRO A 176 -39.99 -1.14 -23.38
CA PRO A 176 -40.13 0.07 -24.17
C PRO A 176 -40.76 -0.25 -25.53
N TYR A 177 -41.69 -1.19 -25.62
CA TYR A 177 -42.54 -1.38 -26.80
C TYR A 177 -43.87 -2.03 -26.40
N PRO A 178 -44.96 -1.27 -26.21
CA PRO A 178 -46.24 -1.80 -26.63
C PRO A 178 -46.14 -1.99 -28.15
N GLU A 179 -46.31 -3.23 -28.64
CA GLU A 179 -46.60 -3.47 -30.04
C GLU A 179 -47.68 -2.46 -30.47
N PRO A 180 -47.47 -1.63 -31.52
CA PRO A 180 -48.50 -0.71 -31.95
C PRO A 180 -49.70 -1.53 -32.42
N ALA A 181 -50.76 -1.49 -31.62
CA ALA A 181 -52.07 -1.97 -31.99
C ALA A 181 -52.52 -1.28 -33.28
N VAL A 182 -52.35 -1.97 -34.41
CA VAL A 182 -52.93 -1.59 -35.69
C VAL A 182 -54.43 -1.87 -35.57
N THR A 183 -55.21 -0.82 -35.32
CA THR A 183 -56.68 -0.86 -35.42
C THR A 183 -57.10 -0.46 -36.84
N GLU A 184 -57.40 -1.49 -37.64
CA GLU A 184 -58.48 -1.72 -38.64
C GLU A 184 -58.94 -0.60 -39.61
N PRO A 185 -59.43 -0.94 -40.83
CA PRO A 185 -60.83 -1.40 -40.95
C PRO A 185 -61.11 -2.54 -41.94
N GLU A 186 -62.02 -3.41 -41.52
CA GLU A 186 -63.04 -4.20 -42.25
C GLU A 186 -62.75 -4.75 -43.67
N ALA A 187 -62.81 -6.08 -43.81
CA ALA A 187 -63.83 -6.74 -44.64
C ALA A 187 -63.81 -8.28 -44.51
N SER A 188 -64.99 -8.81 -44.14
CA SER A 188 -65.58 -10.04 -44.69
C SER A 188 -64.92 -11.40 -44.44
N GLY A 189 -65.57 -12.19 -43.58
CA GLY A 189 -65.98 -13.54 -44.00
C GLY A 189 -65.64 -14.72 -43.08
N ALA A 190 -66.70 -15.21 -42.42
CA ALA A 190 -67.01 -16.63 -42.20
C ALA A 190 -66.23 -17.46 -41.14
N ALA A 191 -67.01 -17.80 -40.11
CA ALA A 191 -67.26 -19.16 -39.61
C ALA A 191 -66.18 -19.90 -38.82
N GLY A 192 -66.57 -20.40 -37.65
CA GLY A 192 -65.96 -21.60 -37.05
C GLY A 192 -65.87 -21.56 -35.54
N ALA A 193 -66.65 -22.42 -34.90
CA ALA A 193 -66.83 -22.59 -33.46
C ALA A 193 -65.61 -23.17 -32.71
N THR A 194 -65.62 -22.97 -31.38
CA THR A 194 -65.34 -23.91 -30.24
C THR A 194 -64.64 -23.14 -29.11
N GLU A 195 -65.23 -22.90 -27.92
CA GLU A 195 -65.66 -23.81 -26.83
C GLU A 195 -64.54 -24.05 -25.78
N ALA A 196 -64.90 -23.88 -24.50
CA ALA A 196 -64.21 -24.27 -23.25
C ALA A 196 -62.96 -23.46 -22.85
N ALA A 197 -62.65 -23.18 -21.58
CA ALA A 197 -63.25 -23.30 -20.25
C ALA A 197 -62.21 -22.61 -19.30
N GLU A 198 -62.63 -21.83 -18.29
CA GLU A 198 -62.50 -22.20 -16.86
C GLU A 198 -61.04 -22.47 -16.43
N THR A 199 -60.40 -21.79 -15.47
CA THR A 199 -60.78 -21.69 -14.05
C THR A 199 -59.79 -20.79 -13.30
N VAL A 200 -60.31 -20.23 -12.22
CA VAL A 200 -59.79 -19.39 -11.15
C VAL A 200 -58.74 -20.08 -10.26
N GLU A 201 -57.84 -19.31 -9.64
CA GLU A 201 -57.46 -19.29 -8.20
C GLU A 201 -56.14 -18.50 -8.05
N ALA A 202 -56.11 -17.28 -7.51
CA ALA A 202 -56.38 -16.84 -6.14
C ALA A 202 -55.51 -17.58 -5.11
N PHE A 203 -54.40 -16.96 -4.69
CA PHE A 203 -53.85 -17.19 -3.36
C PHE A 203 -53.33 -15.88 -2.75
N GLU A 204 -53.97 -15.54 -1.64
CA GLU A 204 -53.68 -14.40 -0.78
C GLU A 204 -52.41 -14.62 0.05
N THR A 205 -51.66 -13.52 0.16
CA THR A 205 -51.03 -12.95 1.36
C THR A 205 -51.18 -13.71 2.69
N THR A 206 -50.08 -13.94 3.38
CA THR A 206 -50.02 -13.75 4.84
C THR A 206 -48.64 -13.21 5.25
N GLU A 207 -48.65 -11.96 5.73
CA GLU A 207 -47.65 -11.38 6.60
C GLU A 207 -47.55 -12.18 7.91
N ALA A 208 -46.34 -12.38 8.40
CA ALA A 208 -46.09 -12.64 9.82
C ALA A 208 -44.91 -11.78 10.26
N THR A 209 -45.27 -10.61 10.77
CA THR A 209 -44.50 -9.74 11.64
C THR A 209 -44.32 -10.42 12.99
N GLU A 210 -43.08 -10.60 13.45
CA GLU A 210 -42.80 -10.71 14.87
C GLU A 210 -41.54 -9.91 15.20
N ALA A 211 -41.81 -8.77 15.82
CA ALA A 211 -40.83 -7.90 16.45
C ALA A 211 -40.49 -8.47 17.84
N VAL A 212 -39.21 -8.61 18.16
CA VAL A 212 -38.74 -8.58 19.55
C VAL A 212 -37.51 -7.68 19.66
N GLU A 213 -37.55 -6.91 20.73
CA GLU A 213 -36.90 -5.66 21.09
C GLU A 213 -35.37 -5.59 21.07
N PRO A 214 -34.80 -4.38 20.87
CA PRO A 214 -33.39 -4.07 21.05
C PRO A 214 -33.07 -3.63 22.49
N GLU A 215 -32.18 -4.35 23.18
CA GLU A 215 -31.57 -3.84 24.41
C GLU A 215 -30.43 -2.87 24.11
N THR A 216 -30.52 -1.75 24.82
CA THR A 216 -29.73 -0.52 24.72
C THR A 216 -28.43 -0.67 25.55
N PRO A 217 -27.38 0.12 25.27
CA PRO A 217 -26.04 -0.10 25.79
C PRO A 217 -25.83 0.54 27.17
N GLU A 218 -25.18 -0.18 28.08
CA GLU A 218 -24.63 0.39 29.32
C GLU A 218 -23.13 0.67 29.17
N THR A 219 -22.80 1.96 29.25
CA THR A 219 -21.58 2.51 29.85
C THR A 219 -22.08 3.73 30.62
N PRO A 220 -21.66 3.99 31.87
CA PRO A 220 -20.34 4.59 32.08
C PRO A 220 -19.73 4.36 33.49
N GLU A 221 -18.43 4.13 33.60
CA GLU A 221 -17.68 4.66 34.75
C GLU A 221 -16.34 5.25 34.27
N ALA A 222 -16.22 6.54 34.55
CA ALA A 222 -15.03 7.33 34.43
C ALA A 222 -14.29 7.26 35.77
N ASP A 223 -12.98 7.06 35.72
CA ASP A 223 -11.98 7.62 36.65
C ASP A 223 -10.61 7.13 36.16
N ASP A 224 -9.81 8.00 35.54
CA ASP A 224 -8.64 8.57 36.23
C ASP A 224 -7.88 9.55 35.31
N ALA A 225 -7.35 10.59 35.94
CA ALA A 225 -6.67 11.72 35.33
C ALA A 225 -5.24 11.37 34.84
N PRO A 226 -4.64 12.21 33.95
CA PRO A 226 -3.36 11.90 33.32
C PRO A 226 -2.17 12.28 34.22
N GLU A 227 -1.44 11.28 34.71
CA GLU A 227 -0.20 11.48 35.45
C GLU A 227 1.03 11.54 34.51
N ALA A 228 1.65 12.71 34.54
CA ALA A 228 3.04 13.08 34.28
C ALA A 228 3.96 12.13 33.47
N ALA A 229 4.49 12.71 32.40
CA ALA A 229 5.65 12.28 31.64
C ALA A 229 6.88 11.95 32.51
N THR A 230 7.45 10.76 32.30
CA THR A 230 8.84 10.44 32.62
C THR A 230 9.63 10.16 31.34
N PRO A 231 10.82 10.77 31.14
CA PRO A 231 11.59 10.60 29.92
C PRO A 231 12.23 9.21 29.80
N VAL A 232 12.14 8.69 28.58
CA VAL A 232 12.72 7.45 28.08
C VAL A 232 14.25 7.47 28.24
N THR A 233 14.77 6.57 29.07
CA THR A 233 16.20 6.23 29.10
C THR A 233 16.58 5.51 27.81
N ARG A 234 17.42 6.17 27.01
CA ARG A 234 17.98 5.69 25.74
C ARG A 234 18.73 4.36 25.93
N ALA A 235 18.10 3.25 25.56
CA ALA A 235 18.75 1.95 25.47
C ALA A 235 19.82 1.97 24.36
N GLN A 236 21.07 1.68 24.74
CA GLN A 236 22.18 1.54 23.82
C GLN A 236 21.98 0.31 22.92
N PRO A 237 22.32 0.37 21.62
CA PRO A 237 22.25 -0.78 20.74
C PRO A 237 23.36 -1.80 21.12
N LYS A 238 22.95 -3.00 21.53
CA LYS A 238 23.82 -4.16 21.69
C LYS A 238 24.48 -4.50 20.35
N ALA A 239 25.80 -4.55 20.37
CA ALA A 239 26.65 -4.92 19.24
C ALA A 239 26.29 -6.30 18.65
N ALA A 240 26.22 -6.36 17.32
CA ALA A 240 25.99 -7.58 16.55
C ALA A 240 27.17 -8.57 16.66
N PRO A 241 26.92 -9.90 16.65
CA PRO A 241 27.96 -10.91 16.80
C PRO A 241 28.82 -11.13 15.53
N PRO A 242 30.07 -11.61 15.68
CA PRO A 242 31.09 -11.58 14.64
C PRO A 242 31.04 -12.82 13.74
N ARG A 243 30.20 -12.81 12.69
CA ARG A 243 30.23 -13.89 11.67
C ARG A 243 31.24 -13.67 10.53
N ALA A 244 31.75 -12.45 10.36
CA ALA A 244 32.67 -12.12 9.25
C ALA A 244 34.14 -12.58 9.48
N ARG A 245 34.57 -12.85 10.72
CA ARG A 245 35.98 -13.21 11.02
C ARG A 245 36.34 -14.68 10.74
N ARG A 246 35.38 -15.58 10.58
CA ARG A 246 35.67 -17.01 10.32
C ARG A 246 36.03 -17.29 8.86
N ARG A 247 35.50 -16.55 7.89
CA ARG A 247 35.82 -16.76 6.46
C ARG A 247 37.24 -16.30 6.10
N ALA A 248 37.74 -15.22 6.70
CA ALA A 248 39.10 -14.74 6.43
C ALA A 248 40.20 -15.69 6.95
N LYS A 249 39.96 -16.40 8.06
CA LYS A 249 40.93 -17.37 8.60
C LYS A 249 41.04 -18.65 7.75
N ALA A 250 39.92 -19.14 7.20
CA ALA A 250 39.90 -20.34 6.35
C ALA A 250 40.64 -20.14 5.01
N VAL A 251 40.50 -18.95 4.40
CA VAL A 251 41.17 -18.64 3.11
C VAL A 251 42.68 -18.47 3.29
N ALA A 252 43.13 -17.87 4.41
CA ALA A 252 44.55 -17.71 4.70
C ALA A 252 45.28 -19.04 4.99
N GLU A 253 44.56 -20.03 5.51
CA GLU A 253 45.12 -21.35 5.84
C GLU A 253 45.25 -22.24 4.59
N GLN A 254 44.28 -22.18 3.67
CA GLN A 254 44.38 -22.85 2.36
C GLN A 254 45.54 -22.32 1.50
N ALA A 255 45.80 -21.01 1.52
CA ALA A 255 46.92 -20.42 0.78
C ALA A 255 48.30 -20.86 1.33
N ARG A 256 48.41 -21.17 2.62
CA ARG A 256 49.65 -21.68 3.23
C ARG A 256 49.90 -23.16 2.92
N GLN A 257 48.85 -23.98 2.80
CA GLN A 257 48.99 -25.39 2.44
C GLN A 257 49.44 -25.60 0.99
N MET A 258 49.00 -24.75 0.05
CA MET A 258 49.43 -24.86 -1.35
C MET A 258 50.90 -24.46 -1.59
N LYS A 259 51.48 -23.59 -0.75
CA LYS A 259 52.91 -23.20 -0.84
C LYS A 259 53.89 -24.22 -0.25
N ARG A 260 53.42 -25.21 0.52
CA ARG A 260 54.28 -26.26 1.13
C ARG A 260 54.38 -27.54 0.29
N LYS A 261 53.62 -27.64 -0.80
CA LYS A 261 53.49 -28.85 -1.63
C LYS A 261 54.14 -28.71 -3.01
N LYS A 262 54.98 -27.67 -3.18
CA LYS A 262 55.73 -27.35 -4.38
C LYS A 262 57.19 -27.16 -3.98
#